data_AF-A0A847IDB8-F1
#
_entry.id   AF-A0A847IDB8-F1
#
_cell.length_a   1.000
_cell.length_b   1.000
_cell.length_c   1.000
_cell.angle_alpha   90.00
_cell.angle_beta   90.00
_cell.angle_gamma   90.00
#
_symmetry.space_group_name_H-M   'P 1'
#
loop_
_entity.id
_entity.type
_entity.pdbx_description
1 polymer ?
#
loop_
_entity_poly.entity_id
_entity_poly.type
_entity_poly.pdbx_seq_one_letter_code
_entity_poly.pdbx_strand_id
1 'polypeptide(L)'
;MSRPSAPQLMIRPARELAGISMRELARRIGVSVGTMSGIETGKTVLSDDRFTLIAQALGSTPEAIAELTVPDADDSGSLTPQAFDWRDYGDLDLDPVLGAAITCFVSTGYHGATMRSVAAEAGISVPGVYHHYPNKQSLLVAIFQVASSELTAHLRAAVAEAAGATARLSNLSEATVLFAARRRELASITMTDRNSLVGAPAATATADMAQLVTEFAQPIADIGAVTDVHGAARAAVELCLSVCRWFDGDADEAAATATEYADYVRSLAGAP
;
A
#
# COMPACT_ATOMS: atom_id res chain seq x y z
N MET A 1 11.88 18.66 -18.46
CA MET A 1 11.50 18.28 -19.83
C MET A 1 11.08 16.82 -19.80
N SER A 2 9.78 16.55 -19.63
CA SER A 2 9.26 15.18 -19.52
C SER A 2 9.50 14.44 -20.83
N ARG A 3 10.08 13.24 -20.74
CA ARG A 3 10.08 12.31 -21.87
C ARG A 3 8.61 11.99 -22.18
N PRO A 4 8.15 12.09 -23.44
CA PRO A 4 6.83 11.58 -23.78
C PRO A 4 6.82 10.09 -23.44
N SER A 5 5.97 9.69 -22.49
CA SER A 5 5.67 8.29 -22.24
C SER A 5 5.15 7.71 -23.55
N ALA A 6 5.81 6.67 -24.06
CA ALA A 6 5.29 6.00 -25.25
C ALA A 6 3.87 5.47 -24.91
N PRO A 7 2.81 5.83 -25.66
CA PRO A 7 1.42 5.51 -25.31
C PRO A 7 1.17 4.02 -25.02
N GLN A 8 1.98 3.15 -25.64
CA GLN A 8 1.99 1.71 -25.43
C GLN A 8 2.25 1.28 -23.97
N LEU A 9 2.99 2.06 -23.18
CA LEU A 9 3.28 1.76 -21.78
C LEU A 9 2.05 1.94 -20.89
N MET A 10 1.06 2.72 -21.34
CA MET A 10 -0.17 2.99 -20.60
C MET A 10 -1.26 1.95 -20.83
N ILE A 11 -1.07 1.03 -21.78
CA ILE A 11 -2.04 -0.03 -22.10
C ILE A 11 -2.24 -0.98 -20.92
N ARG A 12 -1.17 -1.32 -20.20
CA ARG A 12 -1.24 -2.19 -19.03
C ARG A 12 -2.04 -1.54 -17.87
N PRO A 13 -1.71 -0.31 -17.44
CA PRO A 13 -2.51 0.45 -16.47
C PRO A 13 -3.97 0.60 -16.89
N ALA A 14 -4.23 0.99 -18.15
CA ALA A 14 -5.59 1.12 -18.68
C ALA A 14 -6.37 -0.20 -18.58
N ARG A 15 -5.71 -1.32 -18.89
CA ARG A 15 -6.28 -2.66 -18.80
C ARG A 15 -6.59 -3.05 -17.35
N GLU A 16 -5.68 -2.76 -16.43
CA GLU A 16 -5.85 -3.05 -14.99
C GLU A 16 -6.99 -2.22 -14.39
N LEU A 17 -7.09 -0.93 -14.74
CA LEU A 17 -8.22 -0.06 -14.36
C LEU A 17 -9.55 -0.54 -14.93
N ALA A 18 -9.56 -1.06 -16.17
CA ALA A 18 -10.75 -1.64 -16.78
C ALA A 18 -11.13 -3.03 -16.21
N GLY A 19 -10.33 -3.59 -15.28
CA GLY A 19 -10.57 -4.92 -14.72
C GLY A 19 -10.41 -6.07 -15.72
N ILE A 20 -9.72 -5.85 -16.84
CA ILE A 20 -9.59 -6.83 -17.92
C ILE A 20 -8.27 -7.60 -17.76
N SER A 21 -8.33 -8.94 -17.81
CA SER A 21 -7.08 -9.73 -17.81
C SER A 21 -6.34 -9.60 -19.14
N MET A 22 -5.01 -9.70 -19.14
CA MET A 22 -4.20 -9.67 -20.39
C MET A 22 -4.65 -10.74 -21.40
N ARG A 23 -5.03 -11.93 -20.92
CA ARG A 23 -5.55 -13.01 -21.77
C ARG A 23 -6.87 -12.63 -22.42
N GLU A 24 -7.75 -11.96 -21.67
CA GLU A 24 -9.03 -11.49 -22.18
C GLU A 24 -8.84 -10.35 -23.19
N LEU A 25 -7.95 -9.39 -22.92
CA LEU A 25 -7.64 -8.33 -23.88
C LEU A 25 -7.04 -8.91 -25.19
N ALA A 26 -6.09 -9.83 -25.08
CA ALA A 26 -5.49 -10.52 -26.23
C ALA A 26 -6.55 -11.24 -27.08
N ARG A 27 -7.53 -11.89 -26.43
CA ARG A 27 -8.67 -12.54 -27.09
C ARG A 27 -9.56 -11.52 -27.81
N ARG A 28 -9.87 -10.37 -27.18
CA ARG A 28 -10.73 -9.32 -27.76
C ARG A 28 -10.14 -8.69 -29.01
N ILE A 29 -8.81 -8.54 -29.08
CA ILE A 29 -8.12 -7.92 -30.21
C ILE A 29 -7.51 -8.95 -31.19
N GLY A 30 -7.77 -10.25 -30.99
CA GLY A 30 -7.35 -11.31 -31.91
C GLY A 30 -5.84 -11.57 -31.98
N VAL A 31 -5.10 -11.41 -30.88
CA VAL A 31 -3.65 -11.65 -30.82
C VAL A 31 -3.28 -12.70 -29.78
N SER A 32 -2.04 -13.21 -29.83
CA SER A 32 -1.53 -14.11 -28.80
C SER A 32 -1.24 -13.37 -27.49
N VAL A 33 -1.30 -14.07 -26.35
CA VAL A 33 -0.91 -13.49 -25.04
C VAL A 33 0.54 -13.01 -25.05
N GLY A 34 1.43 -13.70 -25.77
CA GLY A 34 2.82 -13.28 -25.96
C GLY A 34 2.94 -11.96 -26.73
N THR A 35 2.12 -11.78 -27.77
CA THR A 35 2.03 -10.52 -28.53
C THR A 35 1.50 -9.38 -27.65
N MET A 36 0.48 -9.64 -26.82
CA MET A 36 -0.08 -8.65 -25.90
C MET A 36 0.96 -8.22 -24.84
N SER A 37 1.68 -9.18 -24.25
CA SER A 37 2.79 -8.92 -23.33
C SER A 37 3.92 -8.12 -24.01
N GLY A 38 4.25 -8.46 -25.25
CA GLY A 38 5.23 -7.71 -26.04
C GLY A 38 4.82 -6.25 -26.27
N ILE A 39 3.53 -5.99 -26.50
CA ILE A 39 2.98 -4.64 -26.64
C ILE A 39 3.03 -3.88 -25.31
N GLU A 40 2.53 -4.46 -24.21
CA GLU A 40 2.52 -3.82 -22.87
C GLU A 40 3.93 -3.51 -22.34
N THR A 41 4.95 -4.26 -22.79
CA THR A 41 6.35 -4.07 -22.38
C THR A 41 7.20 -3.29 -23.38
N GLY A 42 6.59 -2.78 -24.46
CA GLY A 42 7.29 -2.02 -25.52
C GLY A 42 8.25 -2.86 -26.39
N LYS A 43 8.24 -4.19 -26.25
CA LYS A 43 9.05 -5.13 -27.05
C LYS A 43 8.46 -5.41 -28.43
N THR A 44 7.18 -5.11 -28.63
CA THR A 44 6.46 -5.24 -29.90
C THR A 44 5.97 -3.86 -30.32
N VAL A 45 6.31 -3.44 -31.54
CA VAL A 45 5.87 -2.16 -32.10
C VAL A 45 4.34 -2.10 -32.15
N LEU A 46 3.79 -1.03 -31.61
CA LEU A 46 2.36 -0.73 -31.64
C LEU A 46 2.04 0.19 -32.82
N SER A 47 1.14 -0.22 -33.70
CA SER A 47 0.59 0.64 -34.75
C SER A 47 -0.63 1.41 -34.26
N ASP A 48 -0.94 2.56 -34.87
CA ASP A 48 -2.08 3.41 -34.50
C ASP A 48 -3.43 2.68 -34.61
N ASP A 49 -3.62 1.89 -35.68
CA ASP A 49 -4.82 1.06 -35.84
C ASP A 49 -4.98 0.04 -34.70
N ARG A 50 -3.87 -0.54 -34.26
CA ARG A 50 -3.87 -1.52 -33.17
C ARG A 50 -4.08 -0.85 -31.83
N PHE A 51 -3.55 0.36 -31.65
CA PHE A 51 -3.78 1.14 -30.45
C PHE A 51 -5.26 1.54 -30.33
N THR A 52 -5.89 1.92 -31.45
CA THR A 52 -7.32 2.20 -31.55
C THR A 52 -8.17 0.99 -31.18
N LEU A 53 -7.82 -0.20 -31.71
CA LEU A 53 -8.51 -1.46 -31.36
C LEU A 53 -8.38 -1.83 -29.88
N ILE A 54 -7.19 -1.61 -29.30
CA ILE A 54 -6.96 -1.83 -27.86
C ILE A 54 -7.81 -0.88 -27.04
N ALA A 55 -7.83 0.42 -27.39
CA ALA A 55 -8.63 1.41 -26.69
C ALA A 55 -10.12 1.06 -26.70
N GLN A 56 -10.66 0.68 -27.87
CA GLN A 56 -12.04 0.22 -28.00
C GLN A 56 -12.34 -1.03 -27.17
N ALA A 57 -11.43 -2.02 -27.17
CA ALA A 57 -11.59 -3.24 -26.38
C ALA A 57 -11.59 -3.00 -24.86
N LEU A 58 -10.96 -1.90 -24.43
CA LEU A 58 -10.93 -1.40 -23.05
C LEU A 58 -12.05 -0.41 -22.72
N GLY A 59 -12.88 -0.02 -23.70
CA GLY A 59 -13.94 0.98 -23.51
C GLY A 59 -13.40 2.41 -23.32
N SER A 60 -12.23 2.72 -23.87
CA SER A 60 -11.55 4.02 -23.76
C SER A 60 -11.16 4.57 -25.15
N THR A 61 -10.55 5.76 -25.20
CA THR A 61 -9.97 6.34 -26.43
C THR A 61 -8.44 6.26 -26.41
N PRO A 62 -7.76 6.26 -27.57
CA PRO A 62 -6.29 6.33 -27.64
C PRO A 62 -5.71 7.52 -26.87
N GLU A 63 -6.37 8.68 -26.93
CA GLU A 63 -5.97 9.91 -26.24
C GLU A 63 -6.08 9.73 -24.72
N ALA A 64 -7.22 9.23 -24.23
CA ALA A 64 -7.43 8.98 -22.80
C ALA A 64 -6.44 7.94 -22.25
N ILE A 65 -6.04 6.94 -23.06
CA ILE A 65 -5.01 5.98 -22.67
C ILE A 65 -3.61 6.60 -22.69
N ALA A 66 -3.31 7.46 -23.68
CA ALA A 66 -2.01 8.13 -23.75
C ALA A 66 -1.82 9.17 -22.64
N GLU A 67 -2.92 9.78 -22.18
CA GLU A 67 -2.97 10.75 -21.08
C GLU A 67 -3.02 10.09 -19.69
N LEU A 68 -3.25 8.78 -19.60
CA LEU A 68 -3.07 8.06 -18.34
C LEU A 68 -1.66 8.32 -17.85
N THR A 69 -1.56 8.94 -16.69
CA THR A 69 -0.30 9.11 -15.99
C THR A 69 -0.16 7.88 -15.11
N VAL A 70 0.72 6.95 -15.51
CA VAL A 70 1.30 6.03 -14.53
C VAL A 70 2.07 6.90 -13.54
N PRO A 71 1.86 6.75 -12.23
CA PRO A 71 2.78 7.32 -11.25
C PRO A 71 4.16 6.81 -11.62
N ASP A 72 5.02 7.71 -12.11
CA ASP A 72 6.37 7.36 -12.53
C ASP A 72 7.04 6.66 -11.33
N ALA A 73 7.75 5.56 -11.55
CA ALA A 73 8.47 4.88 -10.46
C ALA A 73 9.56 5.77 -9.84
N ASP A 74 9.94 6.85 -10.55
CA ASP A 74 10.82 7.93 -10.10
C ASP A 74 10.08 9.25 -9.82
N ASP A 75 8.76 9.33 -10.02
CA ASP A 75 7.90 10.41 -9.53
C ASP A 75 7.53 10.08 -8.08
N SER A 76 8.61 10.04 -7.28
CA SER A 76 8.79 10.95 -6.15
C SER A 76 8.31 12.37 -6.49
N GLY A 77 7.02 12.50 -6.84
CA GLY A 77 6.38 13.75 -7.16
C GLY A 77 6.74 14.71 -6.06
N SER A 78 7.08 15.93 -6.46
CA SER A 78 7.04 17.06 -5.57
C SER A 78 5.65 17.07 -4.94
N LEU A 79 5.56 16.45 -3.76
CA LEU A 79 4.49 16.62 -2.84
C LEU A 79 4.63 18.10 -2.45
N THR A 80 3.91 18.99 -3.12
CA THR A 80 3.19 19.94 -2.28
C THR A 80 2.36 19.05 -1.37
N PRO A 81 2.68 18.94 -0.07
CA PRO A 81 1.87 18.16 0.84
C PRO A 81 0.45 18.68 0.65
N GLN A 82 -0.47 17.81 0.24
CA GLN A 82 -1.85 18.15 0.48
C GLN A 82 -1.91 18.29 2.00
N ALA A 83 -2.15 19.49 2.49
CA ALA A 83 -2.08 19.81 3.91
C ALA A 83 -3.24 19.09 4.60
N PHE A 84 -3.05 17.80 4.87
CA PHE A 84 -3.89 17.02 5.75
C PHE A 84 -3.11 16.83 7.05
N ASP A 85 -3.83 16.84 8.17
CA ASP A 85 -3.24 16.54 9.45
C ASP A 85 -2.87 15.06 9.48
N TRP A 86 -1.58 14.74 9.47
CA TRP A 86 -1.10 13.36 9.46
C TRP A 86 -1.43 12.61 10.76
N ARG A 87 -1.90 13.30 11.81
CA ARG A 87 -2.43 12.66 13.02
C ARG A 87 -3.90 12.26 12.88
N ASP A 88 -4.62 12.82 11.91
CA ASP A 88 -6.01 12.46 11.64
C ASP A 88 -6.09 11.26 10.72
N TYR A 89 -6.69 10.18 11.21
CA TYR A 89 -6.93 8.98 10.42
C TYR A 89 -8.31 8.95 9.77
N GLY A 90 -9.29 9.76 10.18
CA GLY A 90 -10.62 9.78 9.57
C GLY A 90 -11.24 8.40 9.28
N ASP A 91 -12.21 8.40 8.37
CA ASP A 91 -12.80 7.17 7.84
C ASP A 91 -11.99 6.65 6.65
N LEU A 92 -11.84 5.32 6.57
CA LEU A 92 -11.20 4.67 5.45
C LEU A 92 -12.25 4.26 4.41
N ASP A 93 -12.16 4.81 3.20
CA ASP A 93 -13.06 4.45 2.10
C ASP A 93 -12.65 3.09 1.50
N LEU A 94 -13.29 2.03 1.99
CA LEU A 94 -13.09 0.67 1.52
C LEU A 94 -14.31 0.19 0.76
N ASP A 95 -14.09 -0.55 -0.32
CA ASP A 95 -15.18 -1.28 -0.92
C ASP A 95 -15.74 -2.33 0.07
N PRO A 96 -17.06 -2.62 0.04
CA PRO A 96 -17.68 -3.50 1.01
C PRO A 96 -17.09 -4.92 1.07
N VAL A 97 -16.56 -5.43 -0.04
CA VAL A 97 -15.96 -6.77 -0.10
C VAL A 97 -14.60 -6.77 0.61
N LEU A 98 -13.82 -5.71 0.46
CA LEU A 98 -12.53 -5.57 1.14
C LEU A 98 -12.71 -5.38 2.65
N GLY A 99 -13.68 -4.56 3.08
CA GLY A 99 -14.05 -4.42 4.50
C GLY A 99 -14.49 -5.75 5.14
N ALA A 100 -15.32 -6.52 4.43
CA ALA A 100 -15.73 -7.86 4.85
C ALA A 100 -14.56 -8.85 4.91
N ALA A 101 -13.60 -8.74 3.98
CA ALA A 101 -12.40 -9.56 3.99
C ALA A 101 -11.49 -9.27 5.19
N ILE A 102 -11.31 -8.00 5.55
CA ILE A 102 -10.57 -7.57 6.74
C ILE A 102 -11.22 -8.19 7.99
N THR A 103 -12.54 -8.04 8.14
CA THR A 103 -13.30 -8.62 9.27
C THR A 103 -13.09 -10.14 9.36
N CYS A 104 -13.19 -10.85 8.23
CA CYS A 104 -12.95 -12.29 8.17
C CYS A 104 -11.51 -12.68 8.55
N PHE A 105 -10.52 -11.92 8.08
CA PHE A 105 -9.10 -12.21 8.28
C PHE A 105 -8.68 -11.92 9.73
N VAL A 106 -9.19 -10.86 10.35
CA VAL A 106 -8.98 -10.60 11.79
C VAL A 106 -9.59 -11.70 12.64
N SER A 107 -10.81 -12.14 12.31
CA SER A 107 -11.56 -13.12 13.12
C SER A 107 -11.00 -14.54 13.03
N THR A 108 -10.60 -14.99 11.83
CA THR A 108 -10.23 -16.40 11.58
C THR A 108 -8.83 -16.60 11.02
N GLY A 109 -8.07 -15.53 10.82
CA GLY A 109 -6.79 -15.52 10.10
C GLY A 109 -6.98 -15.70 8.58
N TYR A 110 -5.98 -15.29 7.79
CA TYR A 110 -5.99 -15.50 6.34
C TYR A 110 -6.27 -16.95 5.94
N HIS A 111 -5.67 -17.93 6.61
CA HIS A 111 -5.85 -19.34 6.27
C HIS A 111 -7.24 -19.88 6.60
N GLY A 112 -7.85 -19.43 7.70
CA GLY A 112 -9.20 -19.84 8.11
C GLY A 112 -10.32 -19.21 7.27
N ALA A 113 -10.09 -18.00 6.77
CA ALA A 113 -11.06 -17.31 5.93
C ALA A 113 -11.24 -17.97 4.54
N THR A 114 -12.45 -17.86 3.99
CA THR A 114 -12.79 -18.37 2.65
C THR A 114 -13.51 -17.31 1.82
N MET A 115 -13.50 -17.43 0.50
CA MET A 115 -14.29 -16.53 -0.38
C MET A 115 -15.79 -16.57 -0.03
N ARG A 116 -16.29 -17.69 0.52
CA ARG A 116 -17.68 -17.82 0.97
C ARG A 116 -17.95 -17.07 2.27
N SER A 117 -17.02 -17.09 3.24
CA SER A 117 -17.18 -16.32 4.47
C SER A 117 -17.16 -14.82 4.17
N VAL A 118 -16.27 -14.38 3.28
CA VAL A 118 -16.22 -12.97 2.81
C VAL A 118 -17.53 -12.58 2.12
N ALA A 119 -18.08 -13.43 1.26
CA ALA A 119 -19.37 -13.17 0.61
C ALA A 119 -20.52 -13.02 1.62
N ALA A 120 -20.56 -13.93 2.61
CA ALA A 120 -21.56 -13.89 3.67
C ALA A 120 -21.45 -12.62 4.51
N GLU A 121 -20.23 -12.23 4.89
CA GLU A 121 -19.94 -11.02 5.65
C GLU A 121 -20.30 -9.75 4.85
N ALA A 122 -19.96 -9.70 3.57
CA ALA A 122 -20.30 -8.58 2.68
C ALA A 122 -21.79 -8.51 2.30
N GLY A 123 -22.60 -9.53 2.64
CA GLY A 123 -24.01 -9.59 2.26
C GLY A 123 -24.25 -9.78 0.76
N ILE A 124 -23.28 -10.33 0.02
CA ILE A 124 -23.38 -10.56 -1.44
C ILE A 124 -23.18 -12.03 -1.83
N SER A 125 -23.48 -12.35 -3.08
CA SER A 125 -23.25 -13.70 -3.61
C SER A 125 -21.74 -13.99 -3.79
N VAL A 126 -21.35 -15.27 -3.69
CA VAL A 126 -19.97 -15.70 -3.96
C VAL A 126 -19.48 -15.32 -5.37
N PRO A 127 -20.27 -15.50 -6.45
CA PRO A 127 -19.92 -14.96 -7.77
C PRO A 127 -19.73 -13.43 -7.77
N GLY A 128 -20.50 -12.70 -6.94
CA GLY A 128 -20.33 -11.27 -6.71
C GLY A 128 -18.94 -10.96 -6.17
N VAL A 129 -18.48 -11.63 -5.10
CA VAL A 129 -17.12 -11.46 -4.58
C VAL A 129 -16.06 -11.73 -5.66
N TYR A 130 -16.22 -12.80 -6.44
CA TYR A 130 -15.27 -13.14 -7.52
C TYR A 130 -15.22 -12.10 -8.65
N HIS A 131 -16.27 -11.30 -8.82
CA HIS A 131 -16.28 -10.18 -9.76
C HIS A 131 -15.36 -9.04 -9.29
N HIS A 132 -15.26 -8.80 -7.99
CA HIS A 132 -14.36 -7.79 -7.40
C HIS A 132 -12.94 -8.34 -7.24
N TYR A 133 -12.82 -9.53 -6.66
CA TYR A 133 -11.54 -10.15 -6.30
C TYR A 133 -11.48 -11.60 -6.79
N PRO A 134 -10.61 -11.92 -7.76
CA PRO A 134 -10.61 -13.23 -8.41
C PRO A 134 -10.23 -14.38 -7.47
N ASN A 135 -9.56 -14.11 -6.35
CA ASN A 135 -9.20 -15.12 -5.35
C ASN A 135 -8.90 -14.50 -3.97
N LYS A 136 -8.65 -15.34 -2.97
CA LYS A 136 -8.32 -14.90 -1.61
C LYS A 136 -6.98 -14.16 -1.53
N GLN A 137 -6.04 -14.49 -2.41
CA GLN A 137 -4.73 -13.84 -2.45
C GLN A 137 -4.84 -12.38 -2.94
N SER A 138 -5.71 -12.08 -3.91
CA SER A 138 -5.97 -10.70 -4.34
C SER A 138 -6.59 -9.84 -3.25
N LEU A 139 -7.42 -10.41 -2.36
CA LEU A 139 -7.92 -9.70 -1.18
C LEU A 139 -6.77 -9.34 -0.22
N LEU A 140 -5.90 -10.30 0.09
CA LEU A 140 -4.75 -10.06 0.96
C LEU A 140 -3.81 -9.00 0.39
N VAL A 141 -3.56 -9.03 -0.92
CA VAL A 141 -2.75 -8.00 -1.60
C VAL A 141 -3.38 -6.63 -1.47
N ALA A 142 -4.68 -6.49 -1.73
CA ALA A 142 -5.37 -5.22 -1.62
C ALA A 142 -5.32 -4.66 -0.19
N ILE A 143 -5.50 -5.51 0.84
CA ILE A 143 -5.37 -5.11 2.25
C ILE A 143 -3.95 -4.57 2.53
N PHE A 144 -2.91 -5.25 2.05
CA PHE A 144 -1.53 -4.80 2.21
C PHE A 144 -1.26 -3.48 1.48
N GLN A 145 -1.81 -3.30 0.28
CA GLN A 145 -1.66 -2.07 -0.51
C GLN A 145 -2.33 -0.88 0.17
N VAL A 146 -3.53 -1.05 0.71
CA VAL A 146 -4.23 -0.02 1.50
C VAL A 146 -3.39 0.34 2.72
N ALA A 147 -2.98 -0.66 3.50
CA ALA A 147 -2.19 -0.46 4.71
C ALA A 147 -0.86 0.26 4.43
N SER A 148 -0.11 -0.15 3.40
CA SER A 148 1.18 0.45 3.08
C SER A 148 1.04 1.85 2.49
N SER A 149 0.02 2.09 1.66
CA SER A 149 -0.22 3.40 1.07
C SER A 149 -0.60 4.43 2.13
N GLU A 150 -1.50 4.07 3.04
CA GLU A 150 -1.94 4.93 4.13
C GLU A 150 -0.77 5.23 5.09
N LEU A 151 -0.09 4.20 5.61
CA LEU A 151 1.06 4.40 6.49
C LEU A 151 2.15 5.27 5.85
N THR A 152 2.49 5.02 4.57
CA THR A 152 3.50 5.80 3.85
C THR A 152 3.09 7.27 3.71
N ALA A 153 1.82 7.55 3.43
CA ALA A 153 1.33 8.93 3.31
C ALA A 153 1.48 9.69 4.63
N HIS A 154 1.09 9.08 5.75
CA HIS A 154 1.20 9.67 7.08
C HIS A 154 2.66 9.87 7.51
N LEU A 155 3.54 8.88 7.29
CA LEU A 155 4.97 9.00 7.61
C LEU A 155 5.65 10.12 6.83
N ARG A 156 5.35 10.25 5.53
CA ARG A 156 5.91 11.31 4.68
C ARG A 156 5.49 12.70 5.16
N ALA A 157 4.21 12.89 5.47
CA ALA A 157 3.70 14.15 6.00
C ALA A 157 4.32 14.47 7.39
N ALA A 158 4.39 13.46 8.27
CA ALA A 158 4.99 13.60 9.59
C ALA A 158 6.48 13.99 9.53
N VAL A 159 7.26 13.40 8.61
CA VAL A 159 8.67 13.77 8.40
C VAL A 159 8.81 15.17 7.81
N ALA A 160 7.92 15.59 6.92
CA ALA A 160 7.97 16.91 6.29
C ALA A 160 7.77 18.07 7.29
N GLU A 161 7.00 17.85 8.37
CA GLU A 161 6.79 18.84 9.44
C GLU A 161 7.93 18.89 10.48
N ALA A 162 8.79 17.87 10.51
CA ALA A 162 9.78 17.71 11.57
C ALA A 162 11.07 18.51 11.32
N ALA A 163 11.49 19.29 12.32
CA ALA A 163 12.78 19.98 12.32
C ALA A 163 13.84 19.20 13.11
N GLY A 164 14.75 18.52 12.40
CA GLY A 164 15.90 17.81 12.99
C GLY A 164 15.66 16.32 13.26
N ALA A 165 16.70 15.62 13.71
CA ALA A 165 16.67 14.16 13.87
C ALA A 165 15.71 13.68 14.96
N THR A 166 15.74 14.28 16.14
CA THR A 166 14.85 13.90 17.27
C THR A 166 13.37 14.13 16.93
N ALA A 167 13.03 15.26 16.30
CA ALA A 167 11.66 15.53 15.87
C ALA A 167 11.20 14.53 14.79
N ARG A 168 12.07 14.21 13.81
CA ARG A 168 11.75 13.20 12.78
C ARG A 168 11.48 11.84 13.40
N LEU A 169 12.31 11.41 14.35
CA LEU A 169 12.13 10.14 15.05
C LEU A 169 10.82 10.11 15.86
N SER A 170 10.49 11.21 16.53
CA SER A 170 9.25 11.33 17.30
C SER A 170 8.02 11.25 16.39
N ASN A 171 8.02 12.02 15.30
CA ASN A 171 6.93 12.05 14.32
C ASN A 171 6.74 10.70 13.62
N LEU A 172 7.82 10.00 13.26
CA LEU A 172 7.74 8.63 12.71
C LEU A 172 7.13 7.65 13.71
N SER A 173 7.52 7.75 14.99
CA SER A 173 7.01 6.91 16.07
C SER A 173 5.52 7.16 16.30
N GLU A 174 5.13 8.44 16.41
CA GLU A 174 3.74 8.86 16.56
C GLU A 174 2.88 8.36 15.40
N ALA A 175 3.29 8.60 14.15
CA ALA A 175 2.53 8.17 12.97
C ALA A 175 2.37 6.64 12.91
N THR A 176 3.42 5.89 13.27
CA THR A 176 3.35 4.42 13.28
C THR A 176 2.41 3.91 14.38
N VAL A 177 2.41 4.53 15.56
CA VAL A 177 1.53 4.16 16.68
C VAL A 177 0.09 4.53 16.39
N LEU A 178 -0.16 5.72 15.84
CA LEU A 178 -1.50 6.14 15.43
C LEU A 178 -2.05 5.21 14.35
N PHE A 179 -1.25 4.81 13.36
CA PHE A 179 -1.65 3.77 12.41
C PHE A 179 -2.00 2.46 13.12
N ALA A 180 -1.14 1.97 14.01
CA ALA A 180 -1.36 0.72 14.73
C ALA A 180 -2.61 0.75 15.63
N ALA A 181 -2.95 1.90 16.21
CA ALA A 181 -4.13 2.11 17.05
C ALA A 181 -5.41 2.33 16.23
N ARG A 182 -5.37 3.21 15.22
CA ARG A 182 -6.54 3.68 14.46
C ARG A 182 -6.88 2.80 13.26
N ARG A 183 -5.90 2.08 12.71
CA ARG A 183 -6.04 1.07 11.66
C ARG A 183 -5.68 -0.32 12.18
N ARG A 184 -6.10 -0.60 13.41
CA ARG A 184 -5.77 -1.81 14.17
C ARG A 184 -5.90 -3.10 13.36
N GLU A 185 -7.01 -3.27 12.65
CA GLU A 185 -7.30 -4.47 11.87
C GLU A 185 -6.31 -4.66 10.70
N LEU A 186 -6.01 -3.58 9.96
CA LEU A 186 -5.01 -3.58 8.90
C LEU A 186 -3.60 -3.87 9.46
N ALA A 187 -3.23 -3.19 10.55
CA ALA A 187 -1.94 -3.40 11.21
C ALA A 187 -1.80 -4.84 11.72
N SER A 188 -2.86 -5.43 12.28
CA SER A 188 -2.87 -6.81 12.73
C SER A 188 -2.65 -7.79 11.58
N ILE A 189 -3.42 -7.67 10.49
CA ILE A 189 -3.29 -8.56 9.31
C ILE A 189 -1.89 -8.46 8.70
N THR A 190 -1.36 -7.24 8.57
CA THR A 190 -0.02 -7.04 7.99
C THR A 190 1.12 -7.61 8.84
N MET A 191 0.89 -7.83 10.14
CA MET A 191 1.81 -8.52 11.04
C MET A 191 1.65 -10.04 11.00
N THR A 192 0.42 -10.56 11.05
CA THR A 192 0.17 -12.00 11.19
C THR A 192 0.24 -12.75 9.86
N ASP A 193 -0.21 -12.13 8.77
CA ASP A 193 -0.51 -12.84 7.53
C ASP A 193 0.47 -12.53 6.39
N ARG A 194 1.53 -11.74 6.64
CA ARG A 194 2.55 -11.36 5.65
C ARG A 194 3.17 -12.55 4.93
N ASN A 195 3.45 -13.63 5.66
CA ASN A 195 4.05 -14.83 5.10
C ASN A 195 3.11 -15.63 4.18
N SER A 196 1.84 -15.23 4.11
CA SER A 196 0.85 -15.80 3.18
C SER A 196 0.86 -15.14 1.80
N LEU A 197 1.56 -14.00 1.64
CA LEU A 197 1.81 -13.42 0.33
C LEU A 197 2.79 -14.29 -0.46
N VAL A 198 2.61 -14.32 -1.78
CA VAL A 198 3.45 -15.11 -2.69
C VAL A 198 3.86 -14.29 -3.90
N GLY A 199 5.02 -14.59 -4.48
CA GLY A 199 5.51 -13.92 -5.69
C GLY A 199 5.84 -12.44 -5.48
N ALA A 200 5.54 -11.61 -6.47
CA ALA A 200 5.88 -10.18 -6.44
C ALA A 200 5.30 -9.42 -5.23
N PRO A 201 4.02 -9.62 -4.82
CA PRO A 201 3.50 -8.97 -3.61
C PRO A 201 4.26 -9.28 -2.32
N ALA A 202 4.81 -10.49 -2.16
CA ALA A 202 5.62 -10.83 -1.00
C ALA A 202 6.94 -10.06 -0.99
N ALA A 203 7.55 -9.89 -2.17
CA ALA A 203 8.75 -9.07 -2.33
C ALA A 203 8.46 -7.59 -2.04
N THR A 204 7.33 -7.06 -2.51
CA THR A 204 6.88 -5.69 -2.20
C THR A 204 6.68 -5.50 -0.70
N ALA A 205 5.92 -6.36 -0.02
CA ALA A 205 5.72 -6.25 1.43
C ALA A 205 7.03 -6.35 2.23
N THR A 206 8.01 -7.11 1.74
CA THR A 206 9.35 -7.19 2.33
C THR A 206 10.12 -5.87 2.13
N ALA A 207 10.04 -5.29 0.93
CA ALA A 207 10.68 -4.01 0.61
C ALA A 207 10.05 -2.86 1.42
N ASP A 208 8.72 -2.81 1.55
CA ASP A 208 8.01 -1.80 2.33
C ASP A 208 8.45 -1.82 3.80
N MET A 209 8.58 -3.02 4.39
CA MET A 209 9.08 -3.16 5.76
C MET A 209 10.55 -2.73 5.89
N ALA A 210 11.40 -3.09 4.91
CA ALA A 210 12.79 -2.66 4.91
C ALA A 210 12.92 -1.13 4.76
N GLN A 211 12.05 -0.51 3.98
CA GLN A 211 11.97 0.94 3.84
C GLN A 211 11.56 1.60 5.16
N LEU A 212 10.52 1.10 5.83
CA LEU A 212 10.09 1.61 7.13
C LEU A 212 11.23 1.57 8.17
N VAL A 213 11.96 0.45 8.24
CA VAL A 213 13.15 0.34 9.10
C VAL A 213 14.24 1.34 8.69
N THR A 214 14.41 1.60 7.40
CA THR A 214 15.38 2.59 6.90
C THR A 214 14.97 4.02 7.28
N GLU A 215 13.68 4.35 7.21
CA GLU A 215 13.14 5.65 7.61
C GLU A 215 13.38 5.93 9.09
N PHE A 216 13.25 4.93 9.97
CA PHE A 216 13.63 5.05 11.39
C PHE A 216 15.16 5.08 11.61
N ALA A 217 15.92 4.32 10.82
CA ALA A 217 17.37 4.26 10.93
C ALA A 217 18.05 5.61 10.66
N GLN A 218 17.52 6.40 9.72
CA GLN A 218 18.13 7.67 9.34
C GLN A 218 18.21 8.68 10.51
N PRO A 219 17.12 9.07 11.20
CA PRO A 219 17.23 9.97 12.35
C PRO A 219 18.00 9.36 13.53
N ILE A 220 17.95 8.04 13.74
CA ILE A 220 18.74 7.37 14.79
C ILE A 220 20.24 7.51 14.49
N ALA A 221 20.66 7.34 13.24
CA ALA A 221 22.05 7.56 12.83
C ALA A 221 22.46 9.03 13.01
N ASP A 222 21.59 9.96 12.65
CA ASP A 222 21.84 11.40 12.79
C ASP A 222 21.96 11.84 14.26
N ILE A 223 21.26 11.18 15.19
CA ILE A 223 21.42 11.36 16.65
C ILE A 223 22.78 10.83 17.11
N GLY A 224 23.21 9.67 16.59
CA GLY A 224 24.56 9.16 16.77
C GLY A 224 24.89 8.58 18.15
N ALA A 225 23.88 8.27 18.98
CA ALA A 225 24.07 7.75 20.34
C ALA A 225 24.10 6.21 20.44
N VAL A 226 23.71 5.50 19.38
CA VAL A 226 23.69 4.02 19.33
C VAL A 226 24.57 3.47 18.20
N THR A 227 25.24 2.33 18.45
CA THR A 227 26.14 1.70 17.46
C THR A 227 25.38 0.85 16.45
N ASP A 228 24.40 0.05 16.88
CA ASP A 228 23.56 -0.77 15.99
C ASP A 228 22.29 -0.02 15.58
N VAL A 229 22.45 0.91 14.63
CA VAL A 229 21.36 1.76 14.14
C VAL A 229 20.20 0.93 13.55
N HIS A 230 20.50 -0.08 12.73
CA HIS A 230 19.46 -0.88 12.09
C HIS A 230 18.74 -1.80 13.08
N GLY A 231 19.45 -2.34 14.07
CA GLY A 231 18.84 -3.08 15.17
C GLY A 231 17.90 -2.19 16.00
N ALA A 232 18.34 -0.98 16.37
CA ALA A 232 17.52 -0.01 17.10
C ALA A 232 16.28 0.41 16.29
N ALA A 233 16.44 0.68 14.99
CA ALA A 233 15.33 1.03 14.11
C ALA A 233 14.29 -0.10 13.99
N ARG A 234 14.75 -1.35 13.84
CA ARG A 234 13.84 -2.52 13.82
C ARG A 234 13.08 -2.66 15.14
N ALA A 235 13.77 -2.51 16.27
CA ALA A 235 13.14 -2.56 17.58
C ALA A 235 12.10 -1.44 17.78
N ALA A 236 12.40 -0.22 17.31
CA ALA A 236 11.45 0.91 17.35
C ALA A 236 10.19 0.63 16.52
N VAL A 237 10.35 0.12 15.29
CA VAL A 237 9.22 -0.24 14.42
C VAL A 237 8.37 -1.35 15.06
N GLU A 238 9.00 -2.40 15.58
CA GLU A 238 8.29 -3.50 16.26
C GLU A 238 7.54 -3.02 17.51
N LEU A 239 8.16 -2.15 18.30
CA LEU A 239 7.54 -1.53 19.47
C LEU A 239 6.27 -0.77 19.06
N CYS A 240 6.37 0.15 18.09
CA CYS A 240 5.26 0.97 17.64
C CYS A 240 4.12 0.14 17.03
N LEU A 241 4.44 -0.81 16.15
CA LEU A 241 3.42 -1.67 15.51
C LEU A 241 2.73 -2.59 16.51
N SER A 242 3.39 -2.97 17.61
CA SER A 242 2.82 -3.88 18.60
C SER A 242 1.53 -3.37 19.26
N VAL A 243 1.28 -2.06 19.21
CA VAL A 243 0.08 -1.37 19.73
C VAL A 243 -1.20 -1.97 19.16
N CYS A 244 -1.20 -2.40 17.89
CA CYS A 244 -2.38 -2.99 17.26
C CYS A 244 -2.88 -4.28 17.94
N ARG A 245 -2.03 -4.93 18.74
CA ARG A 245 -2.39 -6.19 19.40
C ARG A 245 -3.25 -5.98 20.64
N TRP A 246 -3.09 -4.85 21.33
CA TRP A 246 -3.67 -4.65 22.65
C TRP A 246 -4.53 -3.38 22.77
N PHE A 247 -4.31 -2.36 21.94
CA PHE A 247 -5.00 -1.09 22.06
C PHE A 247 -6.49 -1.17 21.68
N ASP A 248 -7.38 -0.73 22.56
CA ASP A 248 -8.83 -0.70 22.39
C ASP A 248 -9.47 0.65 22.76
N GLY A 249 -8.64 1.69 22.95
CA GLY A 249 -9.05 3.03 23.36
C GLY A 249 -9.57 3.93 22.23
N ASP A 250 -9.96 5.14 22.59
CA ASP A 250 -10.46 6.16 21.66
C ASP A 250 -9.33 6.96 20.97
N ALA A 251 -9.68 8.06 20.28
CA ALA A 251 -8.71 8.89 19.56
C ALA A 251 -7.76 9.66 20.49
N ASP A 252 -8.25 10.14 21.63
CA ASP A 252 -7.45 10.89 22.60
C ASP A 252 -6.47 9.95 23.31
N GLU A 253 -6.92 8.74 23.66
CA GLU A 253 -6.06 7.69 24.22
C GLU A 253 -5.00 7.21 23.21
N ALA A 254 -5.35 7.14 21.91
CA ALA A 254 -4.40 6.79 20.86
C ALA A 254 -3.32 7.87 20.71
N ALA A 255 -3.70 9.15 20.78
CA ALA A 255 -2.75 10.26 20.73
C ALA A 255 -1.81 10.27 21.94
N ALA A 256 -2.35 10.05 23.15
CA ALA A 256 -1.53 9.93 24.37
C ALA A 256 -0.54 8.75 24.28
N THR A 257 -1.01 7.60 23.79
CA THR A 257 -0.16 6.41 23.57
C THR A 257 0.93 6.68 22.54
N ALA A 258 0.61 7.41 21.46
CA ALA A 258 1.57 7.78 20.43
C ALA A 258 2.70 8.67 20.98
N THR A 259 2.37 9.66 21.82
CA THR A 259 3.37 10.49 22.50
C THR A 259 4.25 9.66 23.44
N GLU A 260 3.66 8.79 24.26
CA GLU A 260 4.40 7.93 25.19
C GLU A 260 5.38 7.00 24.45
N TYR A 261 4.94 6.40 23.33
CA TYR A 261 5.78 5.52 22.52
C TYR A 261 6.89 6.28 21.78
N ALA A 262 6.65 7.52 21.36
CA ALA A 262 7.71 8.37 20.83
C ALA A 262 8.81 8.62 21.88
N ASP A 263 8.44 8.81 23.15
CA ASP A 263 9.39 8.96 24.26
C ASP A 263 10.21 7.70 24.50
N TYR A 264 9.58 6.52 24.40
CA TYR A 264 10.28 5.24 24.46
C TYR A 264 11.27 5.05 23.31
N VAL A 265 10.88 5.40 22.08
CA VAL A 265 11.75 5.31 20.92
C VAL A 265 12.91 6.31 20.99
N ARG A 266 12.68 7.54 21.47
CA ARG A 266 13.75 8.51 21.74
C ARG A 266 14.75 7.97 22.76
N SER A 267 14.25 7.41 23.86
CA SER A 267 15.09 6.78 24.89
C SER A 267 15.91 5.62 24.34
N LEU A 268 15.30 4.76 23.50
CA LEU A 268 15.98 3.67 22.80
C LEU A 268 17.11 4.19 21.88
N ALA A 269 16.87 5.32 21.21
CA ALA A 269 17.84 5.95 20.31
C ALA A 269 18.90 6.79 21.04
N GLY A 270 18.86 6.88 22.37
CA GLY A 270 19.76 7.71 23.17
C GLY A 270 19.55 9.22 22.98
N ALA A 271 18.37 9.63 22.50
CA ALA A 271 17.97 11.02 22.41
C ALA A 271 17.33 11.49 23.74
N PRO A 272 17.55 12.76 24.14
CA PRO A 272 16.83 13.37 25.25
C PRO A 272 15.35 13.58 24.92
#